data_AF-A0A552UIG8-F1
#
_entry.id   AF-A0A552UIG8-F1
#
_cell.length_a   1.000
_cell.length_b   1.000
_cell.length_c   1.000
_cell.angle_alpha   90.00
_cell.angle_beta   90.00
_cell.angle_gamma   90.00
#
_symmetry.space_group_name_H-M   'P 1'
#
loop_
_entity.id
_entity.type
_entity.pdbx_description
1 polymer ?
#
loop_
_entity_poly.entity_id
_entity_poly.type
_entity_poly.pdbx_seq_one_letter_code
_entity_poly.pdbx_strand_id
1 'polypeptide(L)'
;MRRVALLLVAAATLATGAAADPVGDKLIACAPATFEAAVKCLDDGLPAATRAQLVQPGGTALAHHGLGTFLRNQWGLWKNGPLAVSMREMGFRSPDDMSGAILSAYAARHGGAPYDVRAAAAASTNNGREAADRERQSK
;
A
#
# COMPACT_ATOMS: atom_id res chain seq x y z
N MET A 1 -46.23 -48.23 24.08
CA MET A 1 -45.46 -47.04 24.52
C MET A 1 -44.66 -46.52 23.33
N ARG A 2 -45.08 -45.42 22.68
CA ARG A 2 -44.36 -44.79 21.56
C ARG A 2 -43.65 -43.54 22.09
N ARG A 3 -42.31 -43.53 22.06
CA ARG A 3 -41.50 -42.36 22.42
C ARG A 3 -41.45 -41.41 21.23
N VAL A 4 -41.96 -40.19 21.40
CA VAL A 4 -41.87 -39.09 20.43
C VAL A 4 -40.50 -38.44 20.61
N ALA A 5 -39.69 -38.42 19.55
CA ALA A 5 -38.40 -37.75 19.53
C ALA A 5 -38.61 -36.24 19.28
N LEU A 6 -38.14 -35.41 20.20
CA LEU A 6 -38.09 -33.95 20.06
C LEU A 6 -36.91 -33.60 19.15
N LEU A 7 -37.18 -33.03 17.98
CA LEU A 7 -36.18 -32.41 17.12
C LEU A 7 -35.91 -30.98 17.61
N LEU A 8 -34.74 -30.76 18.18
CA LEU A 8 -34.21 -29.42 18.45
C LEU A 8 -33.64 -28.85 17.16
N VAL A 9 -34.30 -27.81 16.62
CA VAL A 9 -33.74 -26.99 15.55
C VAL A 9 -32.76 -26.00 16.19
N ALA A 10 -31.47 -26.20 15.96
CA ALA A 10 -30.45 -25.23 16.31
C ALA A 10 -30.51 -24.08 15.29
N ALA A 11 -31.02 -22.92 15.71
CA ALA A 11 -30.89 -21.68 14.96
C ALA A 11 -29.44 -21.20 15.07
N ALA A 12 -28.69 -21.28 13.96
CA ALA A 12 -27.36 -20.69 13.87
C ALA A 12 -27.49 -19.17 13.76
N THR A 13 -27.12 -18.45 14.82
CA THR A 13 -26.92 -17.01 14.80
C THR A 13 -25.61 -16.68 14.07
N LEU A 14 -25.71 -16.09 12.88
CA LEU A 14 -24.57 -15.45 12.23
C LEU A 14 -24.32 -14.09 12.89
N ALA A 15 -23.40 -14.06 13.84
CA ALA A 15 -22.81 -12.80 14.30
C ALA A 15 -21.75 -12.35 13.28
N THR A 16 -22.10 -11.47 12.36
CA THR A 16 -21.11 -10.69 11.60
C THR A 16 -20.61 -9.55 12.49
N GLY A 17 -19.67 -9.86 13.36
CA GLY A 17 -18.78 -8.84 13.89
C GLY A 17 -17.82 -8.43 12.77
N ALA A 18 -17.75 -7.14 12.45
CA ALA A 18 -16.67 -6.60 11.64
C ALA A 18 -15.38 -6.76 12.45
N ALA A 19 -14.72 -7.91 12.30
CA ALA A 19 -13.37 -8.08 12.78
C ALA A 19 -12.53 -7.00 12.09
N ALA A 20 -11.84 -6.18 12.89
CA ALA A 20 -10.84 -5.25 12.40
C ALA A 20 -9.95 -6.00 11.39
N ASP A 21 -9.73 -5.43 10.21
CA ASP A 21 -8.92 -6.07 9.18
C ASP A 21 -7.48 -6.22 9.71
N PRO A 22 -7.05 -7.44 10.10
CA PRO A 22 -5.78 -7.63 10.80
C PRO A 22 -4.58 -7.27 9.93
N VAL A 23 -4.79 -7.11 8.62
CA VAL A 23 -3.81 -6.59 7.66
C VAL A 23 -3.60 -5.10 7.87
N GLY A 24 -4.70 -4.34 7.97
CA GLY A 24 -4.67 -2.91 8.19
C GLY A 24 -3.92 -2.55 9.47
N ASP A 25 -4.18 -3.27 10.55
CA ASP A 25 -3.56 -3.01 11.85
C ASP A 25 -2.04 -3.20 11.82
N LYS A 26 -1.54 -4.26 11.18
CA LYS A 26 -0.09 -4.49 11.03
C LYS A 26 0.58 -3.39 10.23
N LEU A 27 -0.03 -2.97 9.13
CA LEU A 27 0.53 -1.92 8.28
C LEU A 27 0.49 -0.55 8.97
N ILE A 28 -0.56 -0.26 9.75
CA ILE A 28 -0.66 0.96 10.58
C ILE A 28 0.46 0.95 11.63
N ALA A 29 0.61 -0.16 12.36
CA ALA A 29 1.59 -0.28 13.44
C ALA A 29 3.05 -0.20 12.95
N CYS A 30 3.32 -0.54 11.69
CA CYS A 30 4.68 -0.58 11.16
C CYS A 30 5.34 0.82 11.09
N ALA A 31 4.57 1.86 10.77
CA ALA A 31 5.00 3.27 10.73
C ALA A 31 6.46 3.48 10.22
N PRO A 32 6.79 3.04 8.99
CA PRO A 32 8.17 3.04 8.51
C PRO A 32 8.77 4.44 8.45
N ALA A 33 10.09 4.54 8.64
CA ALA A 33 10.85 5.78 8.51
C ALA A 33 11.73 5.84 7.26
N THR A 34 11.98 4.70 6.61
CA THR A 34 12.81 4.59 5.39
C THR A 34 12.10 3.78 4.32
N PHE A 35 12.56 3.92 3.08
CA PHE A 35 12.00 3.19 1.94
C PHE A 35 12.13 1.67 2.10
N GLU A 36 13.29 1.19 2.55
CA GLU A 36 13.55 -0.24 2.78
C GLU A 36 12.63 -0.79 3.88
N ALA A 37 12.46 -0.03 4.96
CA ALA A 37 11.51 -0.38 6.01
C ALA A 37 10.07 -0.43 5.49
N ALA A 38 9.68 0.51 4.62
CA ALA A 38 8.35 0.53 4.02
C ALA A 38 8.09 -0.70 3.14
N VAL A 39 9.06 -1.10 2.30
CA VAL A 39 8.95 -2.33 1.50
C VAL A 39 8.88 -3.55 2.41
N LYS A 40 9.67 -3.60 3.50
CA LYS A 40 9.61 -4.68 4.48
C LYS A 40 8.26 -4.74 5.20
N CYS A 41 7.67 -3.60 5.56
CA CYS A 41 6.33 -3.57 6.16
C CYS A 41 5.28 -4.23 5.26
N LEU A 42 5.40 -4.07 3.94
CA LEU A 42 4.51 -4.72 2.99
C LEU A 42 4.71 -6.24 2.95
N ASP A 43 5.96 -6.73 3.03
CA ASP A 43 6.25 -8.17 3.12
C ASP A 43 5.54 -8.81 4.31
N ASP A 44 5.70 -8.18 5.47
CA ASP A 44 5.22 -8.70 6.76
C ASP A 44 3.70 -8.55 6.92
N GLY A 45 3.13 -7.47 6.36
CA GLY A 45 1.76 -7.03 6.63
C GLY A 45 0.74 -7.44 5.59
N LEU A 46 1.09 -7.56 4.31
CA LEU A 46 0.11 -7.82 3.25
C LEU A 46 -0.44 -9.26 3.30
N PRO A 47 -1.73 -9.48 3.01
CA PRO A 47 -2.30 -10.80 2.85
C PRO A 47 -1.88 -11.39 1.50
N ALA A 48 -1.84 -12.72 1.42
CA ALA A 48 -1.36 -13.44 0.23
C ALA A 48 -2.06 -13.02 -1.06
N ALA A 49 -3.38 -12.76 -1.02
CA ALA A 49 -4.13 -12.30 -2.19
C ALA A 49 -3.65 -10.94 -2.70
N THR A 50 -3.44 -9.97 -1.82
CA THR A 50 -2.91 -8.65 -2.21
C THR A 50 -1.47 -8.75 -2.73
N ARG A 51 -0.63 -9.59 -2.10
CA ARG A 51 0.72 -9.87 -2.60
C ARG A 51 0.69 -10.43 -4.02
N ALA A 52 -0.17 -11.41 -4.27
CA ALA A 52 -0.35 -12.03 -5.58
C ALA A 52 -0.85 -11.03 -6.63
N GLN A 53 -1.75 -10.12 -6.25
CA GLN A 53 -2.23 -9.05 -7.12
C GLN A 53 -1.11 -8.08 -7.51
N LEU A 54 -0.29 -7.64 -6.56
CA LEU A 54 0.75 -6.63 -6.80
C LEU A 54 1.82 -7.08 -7.79
N VAL A 55 2.13 -8.38 -7.84
CA VAL A 55 3.14 -8.94 -8.75
C VAL A 55 2.61 -9.23 -10.16
N GLN A 56 1.30 -9.12 -10.39
CA GLN A 56 0.76 -9.25 -11.74
C GLN A 56 1.08 -8.01 -12.59
N PRO A 57 1.15 -8.15 -13.94
CA PRO A 57 1.20 -7.00 -14.83
C PRO A 57 0.09 -5.99 -14.51
N GLY A 58 0.47 -4.72 -14.26
CA GLY A 58 -0.45 -3.64 -13.90
C GLY A 58 -0.99 -3.68 -12.46
N GLY A 59 -0.59 -4.67 -11.65
CA GLY A 59 -1.06 -4.84 -10.27
C GLY A 59 -0.82 -3.61 -9.39
N THR A 60 0.37 -3.00 -9.49
CA THR A 60 0.73 -1.79 -8.75
C THR A 60 -0.08 -0.56 -9.18
N ALA A 61 -0.41 -0.45 -10.47
CA ALA A 61 -1.26 0.62 -10.98
C ALA A 61 -2.70 0.49 -10.46
N LEU A 62 -3.26 -0.73 -10.45
CA LEU A 62 -4.57 -1.00 -9.86
C LEU A 62 -4.61 -0.73 -8.35
N ALA A 63 -3.50 -0.99 -7.66
CA ALA A 63 -3.38 -0.74 -6.22
C ALA A 63 -3.15 0.73 -5.87
N HIS A 64 -2.88 1.61 -6.84
CA HIS A 64 -2.49 3.01 -6.61
C HIS A 64 -3.52 3.81 -5.79
N HIS A 65 -4.82 3.65 -6.08
CA HIS A 65 -5.87 4.39 -5.37
C HIS A 65 -6.46 3.68 -4.15
N GLY A 66 -6.25 2.37 -4.01
CA GLY A 66 -6.64 1.61 -2.82
C GLY A 66 -5.51 1.59 -1.79
N LEU A 67 -4.62 0.60 -1.93
CA LEU A 67 -3.48 0.42 -1.05
C LEU A 67 -2.56 1.65 -1.05
N GLY A 68 -2.26 2.24 -2.22
CA GLY A 68 -1.42 3.45 -2.29
C GLY A 68 -1.99 4.62 -1.47
N THR A 69 -3.31 4.85 -1.53
CA THR A 69 -3.97 5.89 -0.72
C THR A 69 -3.87 5.59 0.76
N PHE A 70 -4.10 4.33 1.13
CA PHE A 70 -3.94 3.89 2.51
C PHE A 70 -2.52 4.16 3.02
N LEU A 71 -1.47 3.77 2.28
CA LEU A 71 -0.08 4.03 2.65
C LEU A 71 0.20 5.52 2.81
N ARG A 72 -0.26 6.35 1.87
CA ARG A 72 -0.09 7.81 1.94
C ARG A 72 -0.68 8.41 3.21
N ASN A 73 -1.86 7.94 3.61
CA ASN A 73 -2.58 8.43 4.78
C ASN A 73 -1.97 7.92 6.09
N GLN A 74 -1.73 6.61 6.18
CA GLN A 74 -1.30 5.97 7.42
C GLN A 74 0.18 6.18 7.71
N TRP A 75 1.04 6.25 6.69
CA TRP A 75 2.48 6.47 6.87
C TRP A 75 2.87 7.96 6.77
N GLY A 76 1.88 8.86 6.79
CA GLY A 76 2.12 10.30 6.89
C GLY A 76 2.82 10.92 5.69
N LEU A 77 2.65 10.36 4.48
CA LEU A 77 3.31 10.87 3.28
C LEU A 77 2.87 12.30 2.92
N TRP A 78 1.61 12.63 3.17
CA TRP A 78 1.07 13.98 3.00
C TRP A 78 1.55 14.98 4.05
N LYS A 79 1.85 14.51 5.28
CA LYS A 79 2.03 15.36 6.47
C LYS A 79 3.49 15.50 6.88
N ASN A 80 4.40 15.25 5.95
CA ASN A 80 5.84 15.26 6.21
C ASN A 80 6.28 14.32 7.34
N GLY A 81 5.70 13.12 7.41
CA GLY A 81 6.15 12.08 8.33
C GLY A 81 7.57 11.59 8.03
N PRO A 82 8.17 10.76 8.91
CA PRO A 82 9.56 10.31 8.79
C PRO A 82 9.89 9.69 7.42
N LEU A 83 9.06 8.76 6.94
CA LEU A 83 9.22 8.17 5.59
C LEU A 83 9.18 9.23 4.49
N ALA A 84 8.25 10.18 4.58
CA ALA A 84 8.10 11.23 3.59
C ALA A 84 9.36 12.13 3.52
N VAL A 85 9.95 12.44 4.69
CA VAL A 85 11.20 13.20 4.78
C VAL A 85 12.34 12.43 4.14
N SER A 86 12.54 11.17 4.53
CA SER A 86 13.57 10.31 3.96
C SER A 86 13.43 10.17 2.44
N MET A 87 12.21 9.98 1.93
CA MET A 87 11.98 9.87 0.49
C MET A 87 12.18 11.19 -0.27
N ARG A 88 11.90 12.34 0.36
CA ARG A 88 12.24 13.65 -0.24
C ARG A 88 13.75 13.86 -0.35
N GLU A 89 14.51 13.43 0.65
CA GLU A 89 15.98 13.47 0.60
C GLU A 89 16.55 12.62 -0.55
N MET A 90 15.84 11.55 -0.94
CA MET A 90 16.17 10.76 -2.13
C MET A 90 15.77 11.43 -3.46
N GLY A 91 14.88 12.44 -3.44
CA GLY A 91 14.45 13.20 -4.61
C GLY A 91 12.97 13.02 -5.02
N PHE A 92 12.19 12.25 -4.26
CA PHE A 92 10.74 12.13 -4.50
C PHE A 92 10.01 13.41 -4.09
N ARG A 93 9.02 13.83 -4.88
CA ARG A 93 8.32 15.11 -4.65
C ARG A 93 6.87 14.99 -4.21
N SER A 94 6.17 13.97 -4.67
CA SER A 94 4.77 13.76 -4.35
C SER A 94 4.56 12.49 -3.54
N PRO A 95 3.59 12.46 -2.61
CA PRO A 95 3.16 11.23 -1.94
C PRO A 95 2.70 10.14 -2.90
N ASP A 96 2.19 10.51 -4.07
CA ASP A 96 1.79 9.59 -5.14
C ASP A 96 2.99 8.85 -5.73
N ASP A 97 4.07 9.57 -6.04
CA ASP A 97 5.31 8.97 -6.51
C ASP A 97 5.94 8.10 -5.42
N MET A 98 5.91 8.56 -4.16
CA MET A 98 6.47 7.82 -3.03
C MET A 98 5.77 6.46 -2.84
N SER A 99 4.45 6.47 -2.73
CA SER A 99 3.67 5.24 -2.57
C SER A 99 3.75 4.34 -3.81
N GLY A 100 3.76 4.92 -5.02
CA GLY A 100 3.97 4.19 -6.26
C GLY A 100 5.34 3.50 -6.33
N ALA A 101 6.39 4.17 -5.86
CA ALA A 101 7.74 3.61 -5.81
C ALA A 101 7.84 2.44 -4.84
N ILE A 102 7.24 2.57 -3.64
CA ILE A 102 7.21 1.50 -2.64
C ILE A 102 6.50 0.26 -3.18
N LEU A 103 5.32 0.43 -3.81
CA LEU A 103 4.56 -0.67 -4.39
C LEU A 103 5.31 -1.33 -5.56
N SER A 104 5.96 -0.52 -6.40
CA SER A 104 6.76 -1.01 -7.53
C SER A 104 7.99 -1.80 -7.07
N ALA A 105 8.69 -1.33 -6.03
CA ALA A 105 9.83 -2.05 -5.46
C ALA A 105 9.42 -3.37 -4.81
N TYR A 106 8.30 -3.35 -4.08
CA TYR A 106 7.71 -4.57 -3.55
C TYR A 106 7.42 -5.58 -4.67
N ALA A 107 6.71 -5.17 -5.73
CA ALA A 107 6.37 -6.05 -6.84
C ALA A 107 7.61 -6.59 -7.57
N ALA A 108 8.62 -5.73 -7.81
CA ALA A 108 9.87 -6.11 -8.45
C ALA A 108 10.64 -7.18 -7.63
N ARG A 109 10.75 -6.99 -6.31
CA ARG A 109 11.41 -7.93 -5.41
C ARG A 109 10.79 -9.33 -5.45
N HIS A 110 9.46 -9.41 -5.49
CA HIS A 110 8.73 -10.69 -5.54
C HIS A 110 8.57 -11.27 -6.95
N GLY A 111 8.71 -10.42 -7.98
CA GLY A 111 8.76 -10.83 -9.38
C GLY A 111 10.15 -11.21 -9.88
N GLY A 112 11.20 -11.06 -9.05
CA GLY A 112 12.58 -11.34 -9.43
C GLY A 112 13.21 -10.28 -10.35
N ALA A 113 12.63 -9.08 -10.41
CA ALA A 113 13.14 -7.97 -11.20
C ALA A 113 13.95 -6.99 -10.32
N PRO A 114 15.02 -6.37 -10.86
CA PRO A 114 15.70 -5.29 -10.16
C PRO A 114 14.81 -4.05 -10.06
N TYR A 115 14.96 -3.29 -8.99
CA TYR A 115 14.31 -1.98 -8.83
C TYR A 115 15.33 -0.93 -8.43
N ASP A 116 15.44 0.12 -9.23
CA ASP A 116 16.31 1.27 -8.94
C ASP A 116 15.48 2.42 -8.35
N VAL A 117 15.55 2.56 -7.03
CA VAL A 117 14.86 3.62 -6.30
C VAL A 117 15.39 5.02 -6.65
N ARG A 118 16.67 5.14 -7.03
CA ARG A 118 17.27 6.43 -7.41
C ARG A 118 16.78 6.87 -8.78
N ALA A 119 16.67 5.94 -9.72
CA ALA A 119 16.07 6.21 -11.02
C ALA A 119 14.59 6.63 -10.87
N ALA A 120 13.83 5.95 -10.01
CA ALA A 120 12.45 6.33 -9.71
C ALA A 120 12.34 7.74 -9.08
N ALA A 121 13.23 8.08 -8.16
CA ALA A 121 13.27 9.42 -7.56
C ALA A 121 13.61 10.51 -8.59
N ALA A 122 14.55 10.25 -9.49
CA ALA A 122 14.91 11.16 -10.58
C ALA A 122 13.71 11.40 -11.52
N ALA A 123 12.96 10.36 -11.87
CA ALA A 123 11.76 10.46 -12.69
C ALA A 123 10.65 11.30 -12.02
N SER A 124 10.39 11.08 -10.72
CA SER A 124 9.46 11.92 -9.93
C SER A 124 9.84 13.41 -9.99
N THR A 125 11.13 13.69 -9.86
CA THR A 125 11.67 15.05 -9.96
C THR A 125 11.42 15.68 -11.33
N ASN A 126 11.59 14.93 -12.43
CA ASN A 126 11.38 15.45 -13.77
C ASN A 126 9.89 15.71 -14.04
N ASN A 127 9.01 14.77 -13.69
CA ASN A 127 7.56 14.92 -13.84
C ASN A 127 7.05 16.18 -13.11
N GLY A 128 7.53 16.43 -11.89
CA GLY A 128 7.17 17.63 -11.14
C GLY A 128 7.66 18.94 -11.76
N ARG A 129 8.82 18.93 -12.46
CA ARG A 129 9.31 20.12 -13.19
C ARG A 129 8.42 20.39 -14.40
N GLU A 130 8.17 19.35 -15.19
CA GLU A 130 7.33 19.46 -16.40
C GLU A 130 5.90 19.89 -16.07
N ALA A 131 5.31 19.39 -14.99
CA ALA A 131 3.98 19.82 -14.55
C ALA A 131 3.96 21.32 -14.20
N ALA A 132 4.98 21.80 -13.49
CA ALA A 132 5.10 23.23 -13.15
C ALA A 132 5.33 24.11 -14.39
N ASP A 133 6.10 23.62 -15.38
CA ASP A 133 6.31 24.35 -16.64
C ASP A 133 5.04 24.43 -17.48
N ARG A 134 4.27 23.33 -17.57
CA ARG A 134 2.96 23.32 -18.24
C ARG A 134 1.97 24.28 -17.57
N GLU A 135 1.92 24.31 -16.24
CA GLU A 135 1.07 25.25 -15.52
C GLU A 135 1.46 26.70 -15.80
N ARG A 136 2.77 27.02 -15.80
CA ARG A 136 3.27 28.36 -16.14
C ARG A 136 2.91 28.79 -17.55
N GLN A 137 2.96 27.87 -18.52
CA GLN A 137 2.62 28.15 -19.91
C GLN A 137 1.10 28.28 -20.16
N SER A 138 0.28 27.85 -19.21
CA SER A 138 -1.19 27.91 -19.29
C SER A 138 -1.82 29.18 -18.68
N LYS A 139 -1.00 30.06 -18.10
CA LYS A 139 -1.41 31.35 -17.51
C LYS A 139 -0.95 32.50 -18.40
#